data_AF-A0A172T3R8-F1
#
_entry.id   AF-A0A172T3R8-F1
#
_cell.length_a   1.000
_cell.length_b   1.000
_cell.length_c   1.000
_cell.angle_alpha   90.00
_cell.angle_beta   90.00
_cell.angle_gamma   90.00
#
_symmetry.space_group_name_H-M   'P 1'
#
loop_
_entity.id
_entity.type
_entity.pdbx_description
1 polymer ?
#
loop_
_entity_poly.entity_id
_entity_poly.type
_entity_poly.pdbx_seq_one_letter_code
_entity_poly.pdbx_strand_id
1 'polypeptide(L)'
;MRKFILTIAFVSLFAVFGFATALVIKGSNTMLDIAQLWVEEFNKQNPDIKVTLEGAGSSTGIAALFNGTTDIANSSRWFKDSEVQKMFEMKKWFAPVLVAWDGIAIVVHKDLPVKNLTIQQIKDIYTGKITRWNQIDPNLPARDIVAFSRNTASGTFEVFKEKVLGDEKMSPRVRMLESSMAELETVAKTPYSIAYFGVGYVDQSVKVVSVNGVMPTKQNILSSKYALSRPLFIFIDVTKGWPEEGPVAEFLRFVMSKKGQELVEKAGFVAALGQ
;
A
#
# COMPACT_ATOMS: atom_id res chain seq x y z
N MET A 1 -34.93 76.53 10.20
CA MET A 1 -35.15 75.10 9.85
C MET A 1 -33.88 74.57 9.17
N ARG A 2 -33.00 73.88 9.91
CA ARG A 2 -31.78 73.25 9.38
C ARG A 2 -32.01 71.74 9.30
N LYS A 3 -31.94 71.16 8.10
CA LYS A 3 -31.99 69.71 7.90
C LYS A 3 -30.57 69.15 7.98
N PHE A 4 -30.31 68.28 8.95
CA PHE A 4 -29.10 67.46 9.03
C PHE A 4 -29.33 66.18 8.21
N ILE A 5 -28.48 65.91 7.24
CA ILE A 5 -28.43 64.64 6.51
C ILE A 5 -27.34 63.81 7.19
N LEU A 6 -27.73 62.69 7.81
CA LEU A 6 -26.81 61.68 8.34
C LEU A 6 -26.58 60.63 7.25
N THR A 7 -25.38 60.65 6.66
CA THR A 7 -24.91 59.60 5.76
C THR A 7 -24.29 58.48 6.61
N ILE A 8 -24.97 57.33 6.71
CA ILE A 8 -24.44 56.13 7.34
C ILE A 8 -23.58 55.40 6.30
N ALA A 9 -22.27 55.38 6.51
CA ALA A 9 -21.34 54.57 5.72
C ALA A 9 -21.48 53.10 6.14
N PHE A 10 -21.97 52.26 5.23
CA PHE A 10 -22.04 50.81 5.41
C PHE A 10 -20.64 50.24 5.11
N VAL A 11 -19.86 49.94 6.16
CA VAL A 11 -18.60 49.19 6.00
C VAL A 11 -18.95 47.72 5.91
N SER A 12 -18.95 47.17 4.70
CA SER A 12 -19.08 45.73 4.45
C SER A 12 -17.79 45.02 4.88
N LEU A 13 -17.86 44.33 6.02
CA LEU A 13 -16.81 43.42 6.48
C LEU A 13 -16.81 42.18 5.57
N PHE A 14 -15.91 42.14 4.59
CA PHE A 14 -15.65 40.91 3.83
C PHE A 14 -14.95 39.91 4.74
N ALA A 15 -15.70 38.94 5.26
CA ALA A 15 -15.12 37.74 5.85
C ALA A 15 -14.45 36.94 4.72
N VAL A 16 -13.12 36.98 4.67
CA VAL A 16 -12.35 36.06 3.84
C VAL A 16 -12.50 34.67 4.46
N PHE A 17 -13.47 33.90 3.96
CA PHE A 17 -13.48 32.46 4.18
C PHE A 17 -12.28 31.88 3.44
N GLY A 18 -11.19 31.63 4.17
CA GLY A 18 -10.09 30.82 3.65
C GLY A 18 -10.64 29.44 3.31
N PHE A 19 -10.78 29.13 2.02
CA PHE A 19 -11.03 27.76 1.58
C PHE A 19 -9.80 26.94 1.97
N ALA A 20 -9.90 26.16 3.04
CA ALA A 20 -8.87 25.20 3.39
C ALA A 20 -8.68 24.27 2.18
N THR A 21 -7.47 24.24 1.64
CA THR A 21 -7.20 23.41 0.46
C THR A 21 -7.11 21.96 0.93
N ALA A 22 -7.99 21.11 0.40
CA ALA A 22 -8.03 19.70 0.77
C ALA A 22 -7.06 18.90 -0.10
N LEU A 23 -6.39 17.92 0.51
CA LEU A 23 -5.62 16.88 -0.19
C LEU A 23 -6.27 15.54 0.12
N VAL A 24 -6.76 14.85 -0.91
CA VAL A 24 -7.42 13.55 -0.77
C VAL A 24 -6.47 12.46 -1.24
N ILE A 25 -6.15 11.54 -0.32
CA ILE A 25 -5.25 10.42 -0.55
C ILE A 25 -6.03 9.13 -0.35
N LYS A 26 -6.09 8.28 -1.36
CA LYS A 26 -6.74 6.97 -1.30
C LYS A 26 -5.81 5.88 -1.81
N GLY A 27 -6.01 4.65 -1.37
CA GLY A 27 -5.45 3.49 -2.06
C GLY A 27 -4.89 2.42 -1.14
N SER A 28 -3.67 1.97 -1.43
CA SER A 28 -3.10 0.75 -0.89
C SER A 28 -3.13 0.69 0.64
N ASN A 29 -3.81 -0.34 1.16
CA ASN A 29 -3.73 -0.70 2.56
C ASN A 29 -2.30 -1.09 2.99
N THR A 30 -1.46 -1.60 2.08
CA THR A 30 -0.03 -1.83 2.39
C THR A 30 0.67 -0.54 2.81
N MET A 31 0.29 0.59 2.22
CA MET A 31 0.96 1.87 2.45
C MET A 31 0.27 2.71 3.53
N LEU A 32 -0.72 2.16 4.25
CA LEU A 32 -1.51 2.94 5.19
C LEU A 32 -0.64 3.50 6.33
N ASP A 33 0.22 2.69 6.92
CA ASP A 33 1.05 3.09 8.05
C ASP A 33 2.10 4.15 7.66
N ILE A 34 2.77 4.01 6.52
CA ILE A 34 3.67 5.08 6.00
C ILE A 34 2.90 6.34 5.66
N ALA A 35 1.71 6.23 5.07
CA ALA A 35 0.92 7.37 4.69
C ALA A 35 0.41 8.14 5.93
N GLN A 36 0.04 7.43 7.01
CA GLN A 36 -0.31 8.07 8.28
C GLN A 36 0.86 8.85 8.86
N LEU A 37 2.05 8.23 8.92
CA LEU A 37 3.27 8.92 9.37
C LEU A 37 3.60 10.15 8.51
N TRP A 38 3.46 10.02 7.18
CA TRP A 38 3.69 11.14 6.28
C TRP A 38 2.69 12.26 6.51
N VAL A 39 1.39 11.95 6.62
CA VAL A 39 0.33 12.94 6.85
C VAL A 39 0.52 13.65 8.19
N GLU A 40 0.82 12.90 9.26
CA GLU A 40 1.06 13.48 10.59
C GLU A 40 2.22 14.48 10.56
N GLU A 41 3.33 14.13 9.93
CA GLU A 41 4.52 14.99 9.88
C GLU A 41 4.37 16.14 8.87
N PHE A 42 3.71 15.91 7.74
CA PHE A 42 3.39 16.91 6.74
C PHE A 42 2.47 18.00 7.30
N ASN A 43 1.43 17.63 8.05
CA ASN A 43 0.48 18.57 8.64
C ASN A 43 1.13 19.50 9.67
N LYS A 44 2.22 19.08 10.34
CA LYS A 44 2.98 19.97 11.24
C LYS A 44 3.66 21.11 10.49
N GLN A 45 4.06 20.86 9.24
CA GLN A 45 4.74 21.83 8.39
C GLN A 45 3.74 22.63 7.54
N ASN A 46 2.55 22.07 7.27
CA ASN A 46 1.54 22.63 6.38
C ASN A 46 0.14 22.60 7.04
N PRO A 47 -0.09 23.36 8.12
CA PRO A 47 -1.31 23.27 8.94
C PRO A 47 -2.61 23.68 8.20
N ASP A 48 -2.45 24.45 7.12
CA ASP A 48 -3.56 24.96 6.29
C ASP A 48 -4.07 23.94 5.27
N ILE A 49 -3.32 22.86 5.02
CA ILE A 49 -3.71 21.78 4.12
C ILE A 49 -4.46 20.72 4.93
N LYS A 50 -5.71 20.43 4.55
CA LYS A 50 -6.50 19.36 5.17
C LYS A 50 -6.33 18.07 4.40
N VAL A 51 -5.53 17.16 4.95
CA VAL A 51 -5.32 15.85 4.33
C VAL A 51 -6.34 14.83 4.81
N THR A 52 -6.96 14.12 3.87
CA THR A 52 -7.79 12.94 4.14
C THR A 52 -7.11 11.71 3.59
N LEU A 53 -7.12 10.62 4.34
CA LEU A 53 -6.41 9.38 4.00
C LEU A 53 -7.34 8.17 4.12
N GLU A 54 -7.42 7.36 3.07
CA GLU A 54 -8.23 6.14 3.03
C GLU A 54 -7.44 4.95 2.47
N GLY A 55 -7.34 3.87 3.25
CA GLY A 55 -6.59 2.65 2.90
C GLY A 55 -7.44 1.52 2.31
N ALA A 56 -8.26 1.77 1.29
CA ALA A 56 -9.22 0.81 0.73
C ALA A 56 -8.67 -0.19 -0.32
N GLY A 57 -7.37 -0.15 -0.62
CA GLY A 57 -6.71 -1.02 -1.61
C GLY A 57 -6.22 -0.28 -2.85
N SER A 58 -5.16 -0.78 -3.49
CA SER A 58 -4.53 -0.14 -4.67
C SER A 58 -5.51 0.01 -5.83
N SER A 59 -6.33 -1.00 -6.11
CA SER A 59 -7.33 -0.93 -7.18
C SER A 59 -8.40 0.12 -6.91
N THR A 60 -8.80 0.28 -5.64
CA THR A 60 -9.76 1.32 -5.23
C THR A 60 -9.16 2.71 -5.37
N GLY A 61 -7.91 2.92 -4.93
CA GLY A 61 -7.22 4.21 -5.07
C GLY A 61 -7.00 4.60 -6.53
N ILE A 62 -6.55 3.66 -7.36
CA ILE A 62 -6.38 3.90 -8.80
C ILE A 62 -7.73 4.24 -9.44
N ALA A 63 -8.79 3.48 -9.18
CA ALA A 63 -10.13 3.80 -9.69
C ALA A 63 -10.62 5.18 -9.24
N ALA A 64 -10.35 5.56 -7.98
CA ALA A 64 -10.67 6.88 -7.46
C ALA A 64 -9.93 8.00 -8.21
N LEU A 65 -8.68 7.76 -8.64
CA LEU A 65 -7.87 8.70 -9.41
C LEU A 65 -8.44 8.89 -10.82
N PHE A 66 -8.80 7.80 -11.51
CA PHE A 66 -9.50 7.88 -12.81
C PHE A 66 -10.79 8.70 -12.73
N ASN A 67 -11.54 8.52 -11.64
CA ASN A 67 -12.82 9.18 -11.40
C ASN A 67 -12.68 10.61 -10.85
N GLY A 68 -11.47 11.09 -10.54
CA GLY A 68 -11.24 12.43 -9.98
C GLY A 68 -11.75 12.60 -8.55
N THR A 69 -11.81 11.52 -7.79
CA THR A 69 -12.29 11.49 -6.39
C THR A 69 -11.16 11.37 -5.36
N THR A 70 -9.92 11.37 -5.83
CA THR A 70 -8.70 11.44 -5.03
C THR A 70 -7.65 12.23 -5.82
N ASP A 71 -6.78 12.95 -5.12
CA ASP A 71 -5.67 13.68 -5.74
C ASP A 71 -4.43 12.78 -5.88
N ILE A 72 -4.24 11.90 -4.89
CA ILE A 72 -3.14 10.94 -4.82
C ILE A 72 -3.71 9.53 -4.68
N ALA A 73 -3.21 8.59 -5.47
CA ALA A 73 -3.45 7.17 -5.30
C ALA A 73 -2.19 6.44 -4.81
N ASN A 74 -2.18 6.00 -3.55
CA ASN A 74 -1.15 5.10 -3.03
C ASN A 74 -1.34 3.71 -3.66
N SER A 75 -0.28 3.08 -4.16
CA SER A 75 -0.37 1.78 -4.79
C SER A 75 0.83 0.89 -4.52
N SER A 76 0.56 -0.34 -4.09
CA SER A 76 1.56 -1.40 -3.94
C SER A 76 1.64 -2.34 -5.15
N ARG A 77 1.24 -1.84 -6.32
CA ARG A 77 1.35 -2.49 -7.64
C ARG A 77 1.46 -1.43 -8.75
N TRP A 78 1.91 -1.84 -9.92
CA TRP A 78 1.80 -1.04 -11.13
C TRP A 78 0.34 -0.96 -11.63
N PHE A 79 0.10 -0.12 -12.64
CA PHE A 79 -1.14 -0.15 -13.42
C PHE A 79 -1.32 -1.50 -14.11
N LYS A 80 -2.57 -1.94 -14.22
CA LYS A 80 -2.96 -3.07 -15.08
C LYS A 80 -3.02 -2.61 -16.53
N ASP A 81 -2.86 -3.55 -17.47
CA ASP A 81 -3.00 -3.25 -18.90
C ASP A 81 -4.34 -2.59 -19.25
N SER A 82 -5.43 -3.03 -18.60
CA SER A 82 -6.75 -2.42 -18.78
C SER A 82 -6.84 -1.00 -18.21
N GLU A 83 -6.10 -0.68 -17.15
CA GLU A 83 -6.02 0.69 -16.61
C GLU A 83 -5.20 1.57 -17.56
N VAL A 84 -4.10 1.05 -18.12
CA VAL A 84 -3.31 1.74 -19.14
C VAL A 84 -4.15 2.01 -20.40
N GLN A 85 -4.91 1.04 -20.89
CA GLN A 85 -5.84 1.23 -22.02
C GLN A 85 -6.87 2.32 -21.73
N LYS A 86 -7.46 2.30 -20.52
CA LYS A 86 -8.40 3.33 -20.07
C LYS A 86 -7.79 4.74 -20.05
N MET A 87 -6.49 4.89 -19.75
CA MET A 87 -5.78 6.17 -19.83
C MET A 87 -5.83 6.75 -21.25
N PHE A 88 -5.57 5.93 -22.26
CA PHE A 88 -5.64 6.32 -23.67
C PHE A 88 -7.06 6.69 -24.09
N GLU A 89 -8.05 5.88 -23.71
CA GLU A 89 -9.47 6.11 -24.03
C GLU A 89 -9.97 7.44 -23.44
N MET A 90 -9.63 7.71 -22.18
CA MET A 90 -10.04 8.93 -21.47
C MET A 90 -9.17 10.14 -21.78
N LYS A 91 -8.04 9.96 -22.48
CA LYS A 91 -6.99 10.98 -22.66
C LYS A 91 -6.54 11.59 -21.32
N LYS A 92 -6.41 10.75 -20.29
CA LYS A 92 -5.90 11.12 -18.97
C LYS A 92 -4.57 10.45 -18.72
N TRP A 93 -3.63 11.17 -18.14
CA TRP A 93 -2.28 10.69 -17.88
C TRP A 93 -2.00 10.71 -16.39
N PHE A 94 -1.57 9.58 -15.84
CA PHE A 94 -1.22 9.43 -14.44
C PHE A 94 0.25 9.06 -14.32
N ALA A 95 1.02 9.84 -13.56
CA ALA A 95 2.44 9.60 -13.36
C ALA A 95 2.68 8.73 -12.11
N PRO A 96 3.53 7.70 -12.19
CA PRO A 96 4.06 7.00 -11.03
C PRO A 96 5.20 7.79 -10.39
N VAL A 97 5.19 7.84 -9.06
CA VAL A 97 6.33 8.25 -8.24
C VAL A 97 6.72 7.06 -7.37
N LEU A 98 7.94 6.53 -7.56
CA LEU A 98 8.49 5.50 -6.70
C LEU A 98 8.84 6.11 -5.34
N VAL A 99 8.16 5.67 -4.28
CA VAL A 99 8.30 6.28 -2.95
C VAL A 99 8.95 5.35 -1.93
N ALA A 100 8.89 4.04 -2.16
CA ALA A 100 9.50 3.02 -1.31
C ALA A 100 9.65 1.68 -2.06
N TRP A 101 10.39 0.76 -1.45
CA TRP A 101 10.45 -0.66 -1.79
C TRP A 101 9.87 -1.49 -0.65
N ASP A 102 9.25 -2.60 -1.02
CA ASP A 102 8.62 -3.56 -0.11
C ASP A 102 9.02 -4.99 -0.49
N GLY A 103 9.00 -5.88 0.49
CA GLY A 103 9.07 -7.32 0.31
C GLY A 103 7.74 -7.91 0.76
N ILE A 104 7.07 -8.67 -0.12
CA ILE A 104 5.91 -9.45 0.32
C ILE A 104 6.46 -10.64 1.14
N ALA A 105 6.38 -10.54 2.45
CA ALA A 105 6.79 -11.58 3.37
C ALA A 105 5.80 -12.75 3.30
N ILE A 106 6.32 -13.97 3.20
CA ILE A 106 5.53 -15.16 3.46
C ILE A 106 5.59 -15.41 4.97
N VAL A 107 4.43 -15.39 5.62
CA VAL A 107 4.33 -15.52 7.06
C VAL A 107 3.53 -16.76 7.44
N VAL A 108 3.93 -17.37 8.55
CA VAL A 108 3.24 -18.51 9.17
C VAL A 108 3.02 -18.23 10.64
N HIS A 109 2.14 -19.01 11.27
CA HIS A 109 2.01 -18.98 12.73
C HIS A 109 3.36 -19.25 13.39
N LYS A 110 3.71 -18.48 14.43
CA LYS A 110 5.05 -18.47 15.06
C LYS A 110 5.59 -19.86 15.42
N ASP A 111 4.72 -20.75 15.89
CA ASP A 111 5.09 -22.08 16.38
C ASP A 111 5.24 -23.15 15.28
N LEU A 112 4.92 -22.85 14.02
CA LEU A 112 5.01 -23.83 12.92
C LEU A 112 6.47 -24.00 12.48
N PRO A 113 7.12 -25.18 12.56
CA PRO A 113 8.57 -25.33 12.37
C PRO A 113 9.09 -25.20 10.91
N VAL A 114 8.34 -24.56 10.02
CA VAL A 114 8.75 -24.24 8.65
C VAL A 114 9.72 -23.07 8.66
N LYS A 115 10.83 -23.21 7.92
CA LYS A 115 11.87 -22.17 7.80
C LYS A 115 11.99 -21.61 6.39
N ASN A 116 11.71 -22.42 5.38
CA ASN A 116 11.84 -22.07 3.97
C ASN A 116 10.71 -22.70 3.16
N LEU A 117 10.27 -22.00 2.13
CA LEU A 117 9.40 -22.54 1.08
C LEU A 117 9.93 -22.11 -0.28
N THR A 118 9.77 -22.96 -1.29
CA THR A 118 9.98 -22.55 -2.68
C THR A 118 8.77 -21.79 -3.21
N ILE A 119 8.95 -20.98 -4.25
CA ILE A 119 7.82 -20.34 -4.95
C ILE A 119 6.81 -21.39 -5.43
N GLN A 120 7.28 -22.54 -5.92
CA GLN A 120 6.40 -23.62 -6.36
C GLN A 120 5.59 -24.21 -5.20
N GLN A 121 6.20 -24.43 -4.03
CA GLN A 121 5.46 -24.91 -2.85
C GLN A 121 4.41 -23.90 -2.39
N ILE A 122 4.75 -22.60 -2.40
CA ILE A 122 3.78 -21.54 -2.09
C ILE A 122 2.64 -21.59 -3.12
N LYS A 123 2.94 -21.65 -4.42
CA LYS A 123 1.93 -21.80 -5.47
C LYS A 123 1.03 -23.01 -5.24
N ASP A 124 1.61 -24.17 -4.93
CA ASP A 124 0.87 -25.42 -4.72
C ASP A 124 -0.03 -25.37 -3.47
N ILE A 125 0.38 -24.66 -2.42
CA ILE A 125 -0.48 -24.36 -1.27
C ILE A 125 -1.69 -23.52 -1.70
N TYR A 126 -1.45 -22.40 -2.39
CA TYR A 126 -2.51 -21.44 -2.74
C TYR A 126 -3.41 -21.91 -3.89
N THR A 127 -2.97 -22.88 -4.69
CA THR A 127 -3.80 -23.58 -5.68
C THR A 127 -4.47 -24.83 -5.12
N GLY A 128 -4.12 -25.24 -3.89
CA GLY A 128 -4.72 -26.37 -3.18
C GLY A 128 -4.22 -27.75 -3.61
N LYS A 129 -3.10 -27.80 -4.35
CA LYS A 129 -2.38 -29.06 -4.66
C LYS A 129 -1.68 -29.60 -3.41
N ILE A 130 -1.14 -28.70 -2.60
CA ILE A 130 -0.64 -29.00 -1.24
C ILE A 130 -1.67 -28.49 -0.24
N THR A 131 -2.11 -29.38 0.63
CA THR A 131 -3.17 -29.08 1.61
C THR A 131 -2.78 -29.43 3.04
N ARG A 132 -1.64 -30.11 3.22
CA ARG A 132 -1.07 -30.48 4.52
C ARG A 132 0.42 -30.16 4.59
N TRP A 133 0.89 -29.76 5.76
CA TRP A 133 2.30 -29.39 5.95
C TRP A 133 3.27 -30.55 5.71
N ASN A 134 2.90 -31.78 6.10
CA ASN A 134 3.74 -32.96 5.88
C ASN A 134 3.88 -33.39 4.41
N GLN A 135 3.13 -32.77 3.48
CA GLN A 135 3.34 -32.95 2.03
C GLN A 135 4.52 -32.11 1.50
N ILE A 136 4.96 -31.11 2.27
CA ILE A 136 6.11 -30.24 1.95
C ILE A 136 7.39 -30.87 2.47
N ASP A 137 7.39 -31.32 3.72
CA ASP A 137 8.47 -32.03 4.38
C ASP A 137 7.84 -33.02 5.38
N PRO A 138 8.16 -34.33 5.31
CA PRO A 138 7.59 -35.34 6.22
C PRO A 138 7.79 -35.07 7.72
N ASN A 139 8.77 -34.24 8.09
CA ASN A 139 9.01 -33.84 9.49
C ASN A 139 8.10 -32.70 9.97
N LEU A 140 7.36 -32.06 9.07
CA LEU A 140 6.36 -31.06 9.43
C LEU A 140 5.08 -31.72 9.96
N PRO A 141 4.26 -30.99 10.74
CA PRO A 141 3.03 -31.55 11.30
C PRO A 141 2.09 -32.15 10.24
N ALA A 142 1.51 -33.32 10.51
CA ALA A 142 0.46 -33.92 9.69
C ALA A 142 -0.90 -33.20 9.88
N ARG A 143 -0.92 -31.90 9.60
CA ARG A 143 -2.03 -30.97 9.84
C ARG A 143 -2.36 -30.23 8.56
N ASP A 144 -3.64 -29.89 8.43
CA ASP A 144 -4.15 -29.12 7.30
C ASP A 144 -3.57 -27.70 7.32
N ILE A 145 -3.29 -27.16 6.14
CA ILE A 145 -2.81 -25.80 5.95
C ILE A 145 -4.01 -24.86 5.95
N VAL A 146 -3.95 -23.81 6.78
CA VAL A 146 -4.95 -22.73 6.79
C VAL A 146 -4.38 -21.52 6.06
N ALA A 147 -4.65 -21.43 4.75
CA ALA A 147 -4.15 -20.34 3.92
C ALA A 147 -5.07 -19.11 3.95
N PHE A 148 -4.48 -17.93 4.13
CA PHE A 148 -5.14 -16.64 4.07
C PHE A 148 -4.58 -15.80 2.92
N SER A 149 -5.41 -14.95 2.34
CA SER A 149 -5.04 -14.02 1.28
C SER A 149 -5.83 -12.72 1.41
N ARG A 150 -5.43 -11.69 0.68
CA ARG A 150 -6.14 -10.42 0.59
C ARG A 150 -7.26 -10.42 -0.44
N ASN A 151 -8.31 -9.62 -0.18
CA ASN A 151 -9.33 -9.27 -1.16
C ASN A 151 -8.73 -8.74 -2.49
N THR A 152 -9.52 -8.78 -3.57
CA THR A 152 -9.07 -8.43 -4.93
C THR A 152 -8.79 -6.94 -5.15
N ALA A 153 -9.14 -6.07 -4.19
CA ALA A 153 -8.77 -4.66 -4.23
C ALA A 153 -7.28 -4.44 -3.86
N SER A 154 -6.65 -5.42 -3.21
CA SER A 154 -5.28 -5.34 -2.72
C SER A 154 -4.23 -5.39 -3.85
N GLY A 155 -3.29 -4.44 -3.84
CA GLY A 155 -2.11 -4.54 -4.70
C GLY A 155 -1.19 -5.72 -4.34
N THR A 156 -1.17 -6.14 -3.06
CA THR A 156 -0.44 -7.35 -2.64
C THR A 156 -1.03 -8.61 -3.25
N PHE A 157 -2.36 -8.70 -3.31
CA PHE A 157 -3.03 -9.81 -3.99
C PHE A 157 -2.63 -9.89 -5.46
N GLU A 158 -2.65 -8.75 -6.15
CA GLU A 158 -2.30 -8.68 -7.58
C GLU A 158 -0.83 -9.07 -7.83
N VAL A 159 0.12 -8.52 -7.06
CA VAL A 159 1.55 -8.86 -7.20
C VAL A 159 1.81 -10.32 -6.81
N PHE A 160 1.13 -10.84 -5.79
CA PHE A 160 1.24 -12.26 -5.42
C PHE A 160 0.69 -13.16 -6.53
N LYS A 161 -0.44 -12.81 -7.12
CA LYS A 161 -1.00 -13.53 -8.26
C LYS A 161 -0.01 -13.55 -9.41
N GLU A 162 0.53 -12.41 -9.80
CA GLU A 162 1.52 -12.29 -10.89
C GLU A 162 2.77 -13.14 -10.63
N LYS A 163 3.38 -12.99 -9.44
CA LYS A 163 4.69 -13.59 -9.15
C LYS A 163 4.65 -15.04 -8.67
N VAL A 164 3.51 -15.50 -8.14
CA VAL A 164 3.39 -16.83 -7.53
C VAL A 164 2.39 -17.71 -8.28
N LEU A 165 1.18 -17.20 -8.53
CA LEU A 165 0.12 -18.00 -9.16
C LEU A 165 0.24 -18.07 -10.68
N GLY A 166 0.72 -17.01 -11.31
CA GLY A 166 0.62 -16.82 -12.76
C GLY A 166 -0.84 -16.90 -13.19
N ASP A 167 -1.14 -17.78 -14.14
CA ASP A 167 -2.48 -17.99 -14.68
C ASP A 167 -3.36 -18.93 -13.85
N GLU A 168 -2.80 -19.59 -12.82
CA GLU A 168 -3.57 -20.52 -12.00
C GLU A 168 -4.54 -19.78 -11.06
N LYS A 169 -5.72 -20.37 -10.87
CA LYS A 169 -6.73 -19.83 -9.95
C LYS A 169 -6.37 -20.16 -8.51
N MET A 170 -6.54 -19.18 -7.63
CA MET A 170 -6.47 -19.40 -6.19
C MET A 170 -7.55 -20.38 -5.75
N SER A 171 -7.19 -21.32 -4.88
CA SER A 171 -8.10 -22.33 -4.35
C SER A 171 -9.24 -21.68 -3.56
N PRO A 172 -10.48 -22.17 -3.66
CA PRO A 172 -11.58 -21.71 -2.82
C PRO A 172 -11.38 -22.03 -1.33
N ARG A 173 -10.36 -22.82 -0.97
CA ARG A 173 -9.98 -23.09 0.43
C ARG A 173 -9.22 -21.92 1.06
N VAL A 174 -8.66 -21.02 0.26
CA VAL A 174 -7.95 -19.83 0.75
C VAL A 174 -8.98 -18.84 1.28
N ARG A 175 -8.78 -18.38 2.52
CA ARG A 175 -9.70 -17.45 3.19
C ARG A 175 -9.27 -16.01 2.91
N MET A 176 -10.20 -15.21 2.42
CA MET A 176 -9.93 -13.82 2.05
C MET A 176 -10.10 -12.90 3.25
N LEU A 177 -9.17 -11.96 3.44
CA LEU A 177 -9.15 -10.97 4.51
C LEU A 177 -9.04 -9.55 3.94
N GLU A 178 -9.59 -8.59 4.69
CA GLU A 178 -9.79 -7.22 4.21
C GLU A 178 -8.51 -6.37 4.22
N SER A 179 -7.60 -6.62 5.18
CA SER A 179 -6.40 -5.79 5.41
C SER A 179 -5.15 -6.61 5.76
N SER A 180 -3.97 -6.01 5.61
CA SER A 180 -2.69 -6.61 6.05
C SER A 180 -2.69 -6.84 7.57
N MET A 181 -3.26 -5.92 8.34
CA MET A 181 -3.46 -6.08 9.78
C MET A 181 -4.36 -7.27 10.10
N ALA A 182 -5.45 -7.46 9.36
CA ALA A 182 -6.32 -8.62 9.54
C ALA A 182 -5.58 -9.93 9.25
N GLU A 183 -4.72 -9.98 8.22
CA GLU A 183 -3.87 -11.13 7.95
C GLU A 183 -2.88 -11.40 9.09
N LEU A 184 -2.17 -10.38 9.57
CA LEU A 184 -1.24 -10.49 10.70
C LEU A 184 -1.94 -11.07 11.93
N GLU A 185 -3.03 -10.43 12.37
CA GLU A 185 -3.77 -10.84 13.57
C GLU A 185 -4.35 -12.25 13.45
N THR A 186 -4.83 -12.61 12.26
CA THR A 186 -5.43 -13.92 12.02
C THR A 186 -4.36 -15.00 12.04
N VAL A 187 -3.21 -14.78 11.39
CA VAL A 187 -2.09 -15.73 11.40
C VAL A 187 -1.52 -15.90 12.81
N ALA A 188 -1.41 -14.82 13.59
CA ALA A 188 -0.93 -14.87 14.97
C ALA A 188 -1.80 -15.76 15.88
N LYS A 189 -3.10 -15.90 15.58
CA LYS A 189 -4.08 -16.64 16.39
C LYS A 189 -4.45 -18.01 15.79
N THR A 190 -3.98 -18.34 14.60
CA THR A 190 -4.39 -19.55 13.87
C THR A 190 -3.22 -20.50 13.68
N PRO A 191 -3.10 -21.56 14.50
CA PRO A 191 -2.08 -22.59 14.28
C PRO A 191 -2.12 -23.16 12.86
N TYR A 192 -0.95 -23.51 12.32
CA TYR A 192 -0.79 -24.10 10.99
C TYR A 192 -1.20 -23.19 9.82
N SER A 193 -1.37 -21.89 10.06
CA SER A 193 -1.70 -20.94 9.01
C SER A 193 -0.51 -20.43 8.22
N ILE A 194 -0.80 -19.94 7.02
CA ILE A 194 0.10 -19.21 6.14
C ILE A 194 -0.65 -18.00 5.54
N ALA A 195 0.02 -16.86 5.44
CA ALA A 195 -0.46 -15.68 4.72
C ALA A 195 0.73 -14.97 4.04
N TYR A 196 0.45 -13.85 3.37
CA TYR A 196 1.47 -13.00 2.80
C TYR A 196 1.07 -11.52 2.90
N PHE A 197 2.00 -10.67 3.34
CA PHE A 197 1.79 -9.22 3.39
C PHE A 197 3.11 -8.46 3.34
N GLY A 198 3.08 -7.13 3.18
CA GLY A 198 4.28 -6.30 3.11
C GLY A 198 5.09 -6.37 4.41
N VAL A 199 6.42 -6.36 4.33
CA VAL A 199 7.31 -6.53 5.48
C VAL A 199 7.09 -5.49 6.58
N GLY A 200 6.60 -4.29 6.25
CA GLY A 200 6.30 -3.25 7.23
C GLY A 200 5.25 -3.64 8.29
N TYR A 201 4.42 -4.66 8.01
CA TYR A 201 3.43 -5.19 8.95
C TYR A 201 3.93 -6.35 9.81
N VAL A 202 5.14 -6.85 9.57
CA VAL A 202 5.65 -8.01 10.31
C VAL A 202 6.06 -7.60 11.72
N ASP A 203 5.56 -8.33 12.72
CA ASP A 203 5.99 -8.23 14.11
C ASP A 203 6.37 -9.61 14.70
N GLN A 204 6.61 -9.65 16.01
CA GLN A 204 7.04 -10.87 16.72
C GLN A 204 5.92 -11.91 16.93
N SER A 205 4.66 -11.58 16.63
CA SER A 205 3.52 -12.49 16.80
C SER A 205 3.44 -13.58 15.73
N VAL A 206 4.13 -13.37 14.60
CA VAL A 206 4.18 -14.29 13.46
C VAL A 206 5.62 -14.66 13.13
N LYS A 207 5.81 -15.64 12.26
CA LYS A 207 7.13 -16.01 11.74
C LYS A 207 7.21 -15.79 10.24
N VAL A 208 8.26 -15.10 9.82
CA VAL A 208 8.63 -14.99 8.41
C VAL A 208 9.37 -16.24 7.95
N VAL A 209 8.99 -16.75 6.79
CA VAL A 209 9.60 -17.89 6.12
C VAL A 209 10.44 -17.38 4.95
N SER A 210 11.64 -17.92 4.76
CA SER A 210 12.44 -17.58 3.58
C SER A 210 11.82 -18.15 2.32
N VAL A 211 12.01 -17.45 1.20
CA VAL A 211 11.51 -17.86 -0.11
C VAL A 211 12.70 -18.21 -0.98
N ASN A 212 12.77 -19.47 -1.44
CA ASN A 212 13.94 -20.02 -2.13
C ASN A 212 15.25 -19.80 -1.36
N GLY A 213 15.21 -19.88 -0.03
CA GLY A 213 16.35 -19.67 0.87
C GLY A 213 16.67 -18.20 1.16
N VAL A 214 15.95 -17.25 0.57
CA VAL A 214 16.22 -15.81 0.71
C VAL A 214 15.21 -15.17 1.66
N MET A 215 15.68 -14.45 2.67
CA MET A 215 14.84 -13.66 3.58
C MET A 215 14.52 -12.28 2.98
N PRO A 216 13.35 -11.68 3.27
CA PRO A 216 12.96 -10.35 2.79
C PRO A 216 13.67 -9.23 3.59
N THR A 217 15.00 -9.25 3.62
CA THR A 217 15.79 -8.18 4.24
C THR A 217 15.89 -6.97 3.32
N LYS A 218 16.15 -5.78 3.88
CA LYS A 218 16.41 -4.56 3.10
C LYS A 218 17.41 -4.77 1.97
N GLN A 219 18.53 -5.43 2.25
CA GLN A 219 19.55 -5.74 1.25
C GLN A 219 19.02 -6.65 0.13
N ASN A 220 18.28 -7.71 0.48
CA ASN A 220 17.75 -8.65 -0.51
C ASN A 220 16.61 -8.04 -1.34
N ILE A 221 15.86 -7.09 -0.77
CA ILE A 221 14.81 -6.35 -1.46
C ILE A 221 15.43 -5.40 -2.50
N LEU A 222 16.39 -4.56 -2.07
CA LEU A 222 17.04 -3.59 -2.98
C LEU A 222 17.85 -4.25 -4.09
N SER A 223 18.52 -5.36 -3.79
CA SER A 223 19.29 -6.11 -4.79
C SER A 223 18.44 -7.02 -5.67
N SER A 224 17.11 -6.99 -5.52
CA SER A 224 16.17 -7.90 -6.22
C SER A 224 16.44 -9.39 -6.01
N LYS A 225 17.23 -9.77 -4.99
CA LYS A 225 17.49 -11.18 -4.65
C LYS A 225 16.28 -11.87 -4.04
N TYR A 226 15.46 -11.13 -3.29
CA TYR A 226 14.21 -11.64 -2.77
C TYR A 226 13.13 -11.59 -3.87
N ALA A 227 12.63 -12.74 -4.29
CA ALA A 227 11.77 -12.87 -5.47
C ALA A 227 10.45 -12.05 -5.39
N LEU A 228 9.93 -11.86 -4.17
CA LEU A 228 8.68 -11.15 -3.91
C LEU A 228 8.90 -9.68 -3.51
N SER A 229 10.02 -9.09 -3.93
CA SER A 229 10.26 -7.65 -3.80
C SER A 229 9.40 -6.88 -4.79
N ARG A 230 8.96 -5.67 -4.42
CA ARG A 230 8.16 -4.79 -5.29
C ARG A 230 8.41 -3.32 -4.98
N PRO A 231 8.23 -2.44 -5.97
CA PRO A 231 8.11 -1.01 -5.72
C PRO A 231 6.76 -0.65 -5.07
N LEU A 232 6.74 0.44 -4.33
CA LEU A 232 5.56 1.13 -3.84
C LEU A 232 5.48 2.50 -4.50
N PHE A 233 4.29 2.85 -4.97
CA PHE A 233 4.05 4.05 -5.78
C PHE A 233 3.05 4.99 -5.14
N ILE A 234 3.25 6.27 -5.43
CA ILE A 234 2.19 7.26 -5.49
C ILE A 234 1.86 7.50 -6.96
N PHE A 235 0.58 7.47 -7.32
CA PHE A 235 0.10 7.92 -8.63
C PHE A 235 -0.63 9.26 -8.51
N ILE A 236 -0.35 10.16 -9.45
CA ILE A 236 -0.96 11.50 -9.54
C ILE A 236 -1.43 11.81 -10.96
N ASP A 237 -2.45 12.65 -11.11
CA ASP A 237 -2.89 13.17 -12.40
C ASP A 237 -1.90 14.21 -12.95
N VAL A 238 -1.35 13.92 -14.14
CA VAL A 238 -0.44 14.79 -14.89
C VAL A 238 -1.00 15.15 -16.26
N THR A 239 -2.31 15.00 -16.46
CA THR A 239 -2.99 15.33 -17.72
C THR A 239 -2.75 16.79 -18.13
N LYS A 240 -2.60 17.69 -17.15
CA LYS A 240 -2.31 19.12 -17.34
C LYS A 240 -0.83 19.47 -17.13
N GLY A 241 0.05 18.48 -17.13
CA GLY A 241 1.45 18.65 -16.76
C GLY A 241 1.73 18.24 -15.31
N TRP A 242 3.01 18.22 -14.96
CA TRP A 242 3.45 17.90 -13.61
C TRP A 242 3.04 19.00 -12.62
N PRO A 243 2.53 18.67 -11.41
CA PRO A 243 2.18 19.68 -10.42
C PRO A 243 3.45 20.30 -9.83
N GLU A 244 3.69 21.58 -10.11
CA GLU A 244 4.82 22.35 -9.55
C GLU A 244 4.45 23.01 -8.21
N GLU A 245 3.17 23.32 -8.00
CA GLU A 245 2.65 24.03 -6.83
C GLU A 245 1.40 23.34 -6.25
N GLY A 246 1.00 23.78 -5.05
CA GLY A 246 -0.20 23.31 -4.35
C GLY A 246 -0.01 22.03 -3.56
N PRO A 247 -1.09 21.51 -2.92
CA PRO A 247 -0.98 20.45 -1.92
C PRO A 247 -0.35 19.16 -2.43
N VAL A 248 -0.63 18.76 -3.67
CA VAL A 248 -0.03 17.56 -4.29
C VAL A 248 1.49 17.74 -4.44
N ALA A 249 1.93 18.88 -4.99
CA ALA A 249 3.36 19.15 -5.19
C ALA A 249 4.11 19.25 -3.85
N GLU A 250 3.51 19.89 -2.85
CA GLU A 250 4.08 20.01 -1.50
C GLU A 250 4.19 18.65 -0.81
N PHE A 251 3.13 17.83 -0.88
CA PHE A 251 3.15 16.49 -0.30
C PHE A 251 4.16 15.58 -0.97
N LEU A 252 4.26 15.61 -2.31
CA LEU A 252 5.28 14.85 -3.05
C LEU A 252 6.70 15.27 -2.67
N ARG A 253 6.97 16.58 -2.58
CA ARG A 253 8.27 17.09 -2.12
C ARG A 253 8.59 16.61 -0.70
N PHE A 254 7.61 16.61 0.20
CA PHE A 254 7.79 16.11 1.55
C PHE A 254 8.07 14.60 1.58
N VAL A 255 7.28 13.78 0.88
CA VAL A 255 7.46 12.31 0.82
C VAL A 255 8.83 11.92 0.28
N MET A 256 9.31 12.66 -0.72
CA MET A 256 10.63 12.44 -1.34
C MET A 256 11.78 13.13 -0.59
N SER A 257 11.49 13.95 0.42
CA SER A 257 12.52 14.56 1.26
C SER A 257 13.23 13.52 2.13
N LYS A 258 14.39 13.88 2.68
CA LYS A 258 15.09 13.05 3.68
C LYS A 258 14.16 12.62 4.81
N LYS A 259 13.35 13.55 5.34
CA LYS A 259 12.41 13.27 6.43
C LYS A 259 11.31 12.29 6.01
N GLY A 260 10.76 12.45 4.81
CA GLY A 260 9.77 11.54 4.25
C GLY A 260 10.31 10.13 4.09
N GLN A 261 11.55 10.00 3.60
CA GLN A 261 12.22 8.71 3.43
C GLN A 261 12.66 8.06 4.75
N GLU A 262 13.00 8.84 5.78
CA GLU A 262 13.21 8.31 7.15
C GLU A 262 11.93 7.66 7.71
N LEU A 263 10.76 8.23 7.41
CA LEU A 263 9.48 7.66 7.84
C LEU A 263 9.13 6.35 7.11
N VAL A 264 9.62 6.15 5.88
CA VAL A 264 9.51 4.86 5.18
C VAL A 264 10.20 3.76 5.97
N GLU A 265 11.44 3.99 6.39
CA GLU A 265 12.23 3.04 7.18
C GLU A 265 11.61 2.83 8.57
N LYS A 266 11.10 3.90 9.19
CA LYS A 266 10.40 3.82 10.49
C LYS A 266 9.18 2.90 10.44
N ALA A 267 8.48 2.87 9.32
CA ALA A 267 7.34 1.98 9.10
C ALA A 267 7.73 0.56 8.63
N GLY A 268 9.03 0.23 8.59
CA GLY A 268 9.50 -1.11 8.25
C GLY A 268 9.58 -1.39 6.74
N PHE A 269 9.42 -0.37 5.90
CA PHE A 269 9.69 -0.47 4.45
C PHE A 269 11.11 -0.02 4.13
N VAL A 270 11.48 -0.12 2.86
CA VAL A 270 12.80 0.29 2.38
C VAL A 270 12.69 1.60 1.60
N ALA A 271 13.48 2.60 1.95
CA ALA A 271 13.49 3.89 1.26
C ALA A 271 13.83 3.76 -0.23
N ALA A 272 13.17 4.56 -1.06
CA ALA A 272 13.42 4.62 -2.51
C ALA A 272 14.69 5.42 -2.85
N LEU A 273 15.03 6.40 -2.03
CA LEU A 273 16.26 7.18 -2.15
C LEU A 273 17.28 6.66 -1.13
N GLY A 274 18.45 6.23 -1.62
CA GLY A 274 19.59 5.94 -0.75
C GLY A 274 20.05 7.21 -0.03
N GLN A 275 20.25 7.11 1.28
CA GLN A 275 20.89 8.17 2.06
C GLN A 275 22.41 8.10 1.91
#